data_AF-A0A7D6JI79-F1
#
_entry.id   AF-A0A7D6JI79-F1
#
_cell.length_a   1.000
_cell.length_b   1.000
_cell.length_c   1.000
_cell.angle_alpha   90.00
_cell.angle_beta   90.00
_cell.angle_gamma   90.00
#
_symmetry.space_group_name_H-M   'P 1'
#
loop_
_entity.id
_entity.type
_entity.pdbx_description
1 polymer ?
#
loop_
_entity_poly.entity_id
_entity_poly.type
_entity_poly.pdbx_seq_one_letter_code
_entity_poly.pdbx_strand_id
1 'polypeptide(L)'
;MSYSASKTLPYKVELYRQLKRKRTAFAYAFVLSLPVLVAIAVKFGPSGNSGGPTRLGSGTTDLIGLATIGAANFTTTMLYFATPFLLVTVIALFNGDTVASEASWSTLRYLLASPVPRTRLLIQKMKVSLTLSAIAVLIMPISAWIVGTIAFGTKPLQTPLGATFTNSVALSRIAIMTGYLAISLLFVAGLAFYLSVRTDAPLGAVGVAVGISILLNILDAITALGSIREWLPVHYAFSWFDALATTIDWSVMIRGASFCFISGTILYALAINRFAHKDITS
;
A
#
# COMPACT_ATOMS: atom_id res chain seq x y z
N MET A 1 -30.12 27.82 19.23
CA MET A 1 -29.04 26.82 19.10
C MET A 1 -27.98 27.40 18.18
N SER A 2 -26.79 27.73 18.71
CA SER A 2 -25.72 28.31 17.89
C SER A 2 -25.05 27.23 17.05
N TYR A 3 -24.97 27.45 15.74
CA TYR A 3 -24.32 26.55 14.78
C TYR A 3 -22.82 26.47 15.08
N SER A 4 -22.33 25.31 15.50
CA SER A 4 -20.91 25.08 15.78
C SER A 4 -20.31 24.19 14.69
N ALA A 5 -19.62 24.82 13.73
CA ALA A 5 -18.93 24.14 12.63
C ALA A 5 -17.87 23.11 13.10
N SER A 6 -17.50 23.10 14.39
CA SER A 6 -16.62 22.09 15.00
C SER A 6 -17.28 20.74 15.27
N LYS A 7 -18.61 20.67 15.33
CA LYS A 7 -19.37 19.43 15.56
C LYS A 7 -19.93 18.81 14.27
N THR A 8 -19.81 19.50 13.15
CA THR A 8 -20.25 18.98 11.85
C THR A 8 -19.15 18.09 11.27
N LEU A 9 -19.50 16.85 10.90
CA LEU A 9 -18.62 15.80 10.36
C LEU A 9 -17.52 15.29 11.31
N PRO A 10 -17.86 14.51 12.35
CA PRO A 10 -16.87 13.84 13.17
C PRO A 10 -16.16 12.72 12.39
N TYR A 11 -14.83 12.67 12.48
CA TYR A 11 -13.97 11.66 11.86
C TYR A 11 -14.49 10.22 12.03
N LYS A 12 -15.04 9.90 13.21
CA LYS A 12 -15.61 8.58 13.52
C LYS A 12 -16.77 8.21 12.60
N VAL A 13 -17.65 9.15 12.26
CA VAL A 13 -18.81 8.89 11.40
C VAL A 13 -18.38 8.69 9.96
N GLU A 14 -17.43 9.49 9.47
CA GLU A 14 -16.91 9.30 8.12
C GLU A 14 -16.15 7.99 7.97
N LEU A 15 -15.31 7.64 8.95
CA LEU A 15 -14.60 6.36 8.99
C LEU A 15 -15.58 5.17 9.02
N TYR A 16 -16.59 5.22 9.88
CA TYR A 16 -17.62 4.18 9.93
C TYR A 16 -18.38 4.05 8.61
N ARG A 17 -18.72 5.19 7.98
CA ARG A 17 -19.37 5.22 6.67
C ARG A 17 -18.50 4.56 5.59
N GLN A 18 -17.20 4.87 5.55
CA GLN A 18 -16.29 4.27 4.57
C GLN A 18 -16.04 2.79 4.84
N LEU A 19 -15.94 2.36 6.10
CA LEU A 19 -15.80 0.94 6.45
C LEU A 19 -17.02 0.10 6.05
N LYS A 20 -18.23 0.65 6.15
CA LYS A 20 -19.46 -0.06 5.72
C LYS A 20 -19.68 -0.11 4.21
N ARG A 21 -18.88 0.58 3.39
CA ARG A 21 -19.02 0.52 1.93
C ARG A 21 -18.60 -0.86 1.44
N LYS A 22 -19.44 -1.49 0.59
CA LYS A 22 -19.13 -2.79 -0.05
C LYS A 22 -17.77 -2.77 -0.77
N ARG A 23 -17.43 -1.67 -1.42
CA ARG A 23 -16.15 -1.50 -2.14
C ARG A 23 -14.93 -1.61 -1.22
N THR A 24 -15.01 -1.04 -0.01
CA THR A 24 -13.95 -1.14 1.00
C THR A 24 -13.79 -2.58 1.49
N ALA A 25 -14.90 -3.29 1.69
CA ALA A 25 -14.88 -4.70 2.04
C ALA A 25 -14.24 -5.56 0.93
N PHE A 26 -14.57 -5.30 -0.35
CA PHE A 26 -13.92 -5.97 -1.49
C PHE A 26 -12.42 -5.71 -1.55
N ALA A 27 -11.97 -4.49 -1.27
CA ALA A 27 -10.54 -4.16 -1.23
C ALA A 27 -9.81 -4.95 -0.15
N TYR A 28 -10.34 -5.03 1.08
CA TYR A 28 -9.74 -5.84 2.13
C TYR A 28 -9.82 -7.34 1.83
N ALA A 29 -10.93 -7.83 1.27
CA ALA A 29 -11.05 -9.22 0.83
C ALA A 29 -10.01 -9.57 -0.24
N PHE A 30 -9.73 -8.63 -1.16
CA PHE A 30 -8.69 -8.79 -2.17
C PHE A 30 -7.29 -8.90 -1.54
N VAL A 31 -6.97 -8.08 -0.53
CA VAL A 31 -5.73 -8.21 0.25
C VAL A 31 -5.63 -9.58 0.92
N LEU A 32 -6.70 -10.01 1.59
CA LEU A 32 -6.74 -11.30 2.28
C LEU A 32 -6.71 -12.50 1.33
N SER A 33 -7.14 -12.32 0.08
CA SER A 33 -7.14 -13.39 -0.91
C SER A 33 -5.74 -13.85 -1.29
N LEU A 34 -4.76 -12.94 -1.34
CA LEU A 34 -3.40 -13.27 -1.80
C LEU A 34 -2.72 -14.31 -0.90
N PRO A 35 -2.63 -14.12 0.44
CA PRO A 35 -2.06 -15.13 1.32
C PRO A 35 -2.78 -16.49 1.24
N VAL A 36 -4.10 -16.49 1.15
CA VAL A 36 -4.90 -17.71 1.08
C VAL A 36 -4.64 -18.46 -0.22
N LEU A 37 -4.68 -17.76 -1.36
CA LEU A 37 -4.45 -18.35 -2.67
C LEU A 37 -3.04 -18.92 -2.79
N VAL A 38 -2.02 -18.19 -2.33
CA VAL A 38 -0.64 -18.69 -2.39
C VAL A 38 -0.45 -19.88 -1.47
N ALA A 39 -1.02 -19.88 -0.27
CA ALA A 39 -0.94 -21.03 0.64
C ALA A 39 -1.60 -22.29 0.05
N ILE A 40 -2.77 -22.13 -0.59
CA ILE A 40 -3.45 -23.23 -1.30
C ILE A 40 -2.59 -23.72 -2.47
N ALA A 41 -2.09 -22.80 -3.31
CA ALA A 41 -1.29 -23.14 -4.48
C ALA A 41 -0.01 -23.89 -4.11
N VAL A 42 0.64 -23.52 -3.01
CA VAL A 42 1.85 -24.17 -2.52
C VAL A 42 1.54 -25.54 -1.89
N LYS A 43 0.43 -25.67 -1.15
CA LYS A 43 0.07 -26.92 -0.44
C LYS A 43 -0.55 -27.99 -1.36
N PHE A 44 -1.29 -27.56 -2.38
CA PHE A 44 -2.00 -28.43 -3.30
C PHE A 44 -1.42 -28.42 -4.73
N GLY A 45 -0.36 -27.64 -4.97
CA GLY A 45 0.37 -27.68 -6.23
C GLY A 45 0.96 -29.06 -6.46
N PRO A 46 0.99 -29.56 -7.73
CA PRO A 46 1.54 -30.89 -8.00
C PRO A 46 2.96 -30.98 -7.45
N SER A 47 3.18 -31.86 -6.48
CA SER A 47 4.51 -32.28 -6.04
C SER A 47 5.11 -33.19 -7.12
N GLY A 48 5.39 -32.59 -8.28
CA GLY A 48 5.91 -33.25 -9.45
C GLY A 48 7.43 -33.32 -9.38
N ASN A 49 7.95 -34.53 -9.20
CA ASN A 49 9.35 -34.92 -9.31
C ASN A 49 9.87 -34.80 -10.77
N SER A 50 9.45 -33.77 -11.51
CA SER A 50 9.76 -33.56 -12.92
C SER A 50 10.72 -32.39 -13.06
N GLY A 51 11.96 -32.69 -13.46
CA GLY A 51 12.93 -31.71 -13.95
C GLY A 51 12.45 -31.05 -15.25
N GLY A 52 11.52 -30.09 -15.12
CA GLY A 52 11.07 -29.22 -16.20
C GLY A 52 11.55 -27.77 -15.99
N PRO A 53 11.77 -26.99 -17.06
CA PRO A 53 12.54 -25.76 -17.00
C PRO A 53 11.73 -24.62 -16.39
N THR A 54 12.42 -23.77 -15.63
CA THR A 54 12.07 -22.37 -15.35
C THR A 54 10.74 -22.14 -14.63
N ARG A 55 10.83 -22.12 -13.29
CA ARG A 55 9.93 -21.36 -12.42
C ARG A 55 9.91 -19.91 -12.93
N LEU A 56 8.73 -19.29 -13.04
CA LEU A 56 8.60 -17.85 -13.21
C LEU A 56 9.40 -17.16 -12.08
N GLY A 57 10.58 -16.61 -12.43
CA GLY A 57 11.54 -16.05 -11.47
C GLY A 57 12.85 -16.84 -11.31
N SER A 58 13.43 -17.42 -12.36
CA SER A 58 14.81 -17.93 -12.33
C SER A 58 15.82 -16.76 -12.27
N GLY A 59 15.93 -16.18 -11.09
CA GLY A 59 16.89 -15.14 -10.75
C GLY A 59 17.03 -15.07 -9.24
N THR A 60 18.08 -15.72 -8.73
CA THR A 60 18.65 -15.62 -7.37
C THR A 60 17.66 -15.81 -6.21
N THR A 61 17.74 -16.99 -5.59
CA THR A 61 17.09 -17.44 -4.35
C THR A 61 15.67 -17.98 -4.54
N ASP A 62 15.49 -19.27 -4.20
CA ASP A 62 14.20 -19.97 -4.24
C ASP A 62 13.25 -19.43 -3.16
N LEU A 63 12.75 -18.22 -3.34
CA LEU A 63 11.82 -17.53 -2.43
C LEU A 63 10.56 -18.36 -2.17
N ILE A 64 10.10 -19.13 -3.16
CA ILE A 64 8.95 -20.03 -3.03
C ILE A 64 9.32 -21.23 -2.16
N GLY A 65 10.50 -21.82 -2.35
CA GLY A 65 11.04 -22.86 -1.47
C GLY A 65 11.19 -22.36 -0.03
N LEU A 66 11.76 -21.16 0.16
CA LEU A 66 11.95 -20.52 1.47
C LEU A 66 10.61 -20.17 2.14
N ALA A 67 9.60 -19.77 1.38
CA ALA A 67 8.26 -19.46 1.88
C ALA A 67 7.57 -20.65 2.56
N THR A 68 7.88 -21.88 2.13
CA THR A 68 7.29 -23.11 2.70
C THR A 68 7.90 -23.53 4.03
N ILE A 69 9.03 -22.91 4.43
CA ILE A 69 9.77 -23.30 5.63
C ILE A 69 9.03 -22.87 6.90
N GLY A 70 8.36 -21.72 6.92
CA GLY A 70 7.62 -21.26 8.09
C GLY A 70 6.84 -19.97 7.90
N ALA A 71 5.97 -19.65 8.86
CA ALA A 71 5.08 -18.48 8.82
C ALA A 71 5.78 -17.14 8.58
N ALA A 72 6.99 -16.96 9.14
CA ALA A 72 7.76 -15.74 8.99
C ALA A 72 8.29 -15.55 7.55
N ASN A 73 8.79 -16.62 6.93
CA ASN A 73 9.26 -16.59 5.54
C ASN A 73 8.08 -16.41 4.58
N PHE A 74 6.96 -17.09 4.86
CA PHE A 74 5.72 -16.92 4.11
C PHE A 74 5.26 -15.46 4.14
N THR A 75 5.22 -14.84 5.32
CA THR A 75 4.81 -13.43 5.48
C THR A 75 5.70 -12.48 4.68
N THR A 76 7.02 -12.66 4.75
CA THR A 76 7.99 -11.86 4.00
C THR A 76 7.80 -12.01 2.48
N THR A 77 7.57 -13.23 2.02
CA THR A 77 7.30 -13.53 0.60
C THR A 77 5.97 -12.93 0.14
N MET A 78 4.95 -12.95 0.99
CA MET A 78 3.67 -12.33 0.68
C MET A 78 3.79 -10.81 0.60
N LEU A 79 4.59 -10.18 1.48
CA LEU A 79 4.90 -8.75 1.36
C LEU A 79 5.63 -8.44 0.05
N TYR A 80 6.58 -9.28 -0.36
CA TYR A 80 7.27 -9.13 -1.64
C TYR A 80 6.29 -9.12 -2.82
N PHE A 81 5.41 -10.12 -2.91
CA PHE A 81 4.43 -10.20 -3.99
C PHE A 81 3.38 -9.09 -3.93
N ALA A 82 2.99 -8.66 -2.73
CA ALA A 82 1.96 -7.65 -2.57
C ALA A 82 2.46 -6.22 -2.84
N THR A 83 3.75 -5.94 -2.60
CA THR A 83 4.33 -4.59 -2.68
C THR A 83 4.12 -3.89 -4.03
N PRO A 84 4.54 -4.45 -5.18
CA PRO A 84 4.57 -3.67 -6.43
C PRO A 84 3.18 -3.40 -7.01
N PHE A 85 2.20 -4.28 -6.75
CA PHE A 85 0.90 -4.20 -7.41
C PHE A 85 -0.28 -4.18 -6.46
N LEU A 86 -0.41 -5.18 -5.58
CA LEU A 86 -1.60 -5.34 -4.75
C LEU A 86 -1.75 -4.17 -3.78
N LEU A 87 -0.72 -3.87 -3.01
CA LEU A 87 -0.74 -2.79 -2.01
C LEU A 87 -0.86 -1.42 -2.69
N VAL A 88 -0.12 -1.20 -3.78
CA VAL A 88 -0.23 0.01 -4.61
C VAL A 88 -1.67 0.23 -5.06
N THR A 89 -2.31 -0.80 -5.59
CA THR A 89 -3.68 -0.72 -6.10
C THR A 89 -4.69 -0.43 -5.00
N VAL A 90 -4.59 -1.11 -3.85
CA VAL A 90 -5.52 -0.93 -2.74
C VAL A 90 -5.37 0.45 -2.10
N ILE A 91 -4.15 0.95 -1.96
CA ILE A 91 -3.89 2.29 -1.40
C ILE A 91 -4.31 3.38 -2.39
N ALA A 92 -4.02 3.19 -3.67
CA ALA A 92 -4.51 4.08 -4.72
C ALA A 92 -6.04 4.10 -4.75
N LEU A 93 -6.70 2.95 -4.56
CA LEU A 93 -8.14 2.85 -4.47
C LEU A 93 -8.71 3.66 -3.29
N PHE A 94 -8.16 3.49 -2.09
CA PHE A 94 -8.65 4.22 -0.93
C PHE A 94 -8.45 5.72 -1.05
N ASN A 95 -7.29 6.18 -1.52
CA ASN A 95 -7.02 7.61 -1.64
C ASN A 95 -7.70 8.24 -2.87
N GLY A 96 -7.73 7.51 -3.99
CA GLY A 96 -8.30 7.93 -5.26
C GLY A 96 -9.82 7.98 -5.29
N ASP A 97 -10.52 7.13 -4.51
CA ASP A 97 -11.98 7.12 -4.46
C ASP A 97 -12.58 8.18 -3.54
N THR A 98 -11.81 8.71 -2.58
CA THR A 98 -12.36 9.54 -1.50
C THR A 98 -12.98 10.86 -1.93
N VAL A 99 -12.38 11.56 -2.89
CA VAL A 99 -12.84 12.86 -3.38
C VAL A 99 -13.64 12.68 -4.67
N ALA A 100 -13.09 11.93 -5.63
CA ALA A 100 -13.72 11.69 -6.92
C ALA A 100 -15.10 11.04 -6.81
N SER A 101 -15.34 10.09 -5.89
CA SER A 101 -16.65 9.42 -5.79
C SER A 101 -17.77 10.33 -5.28
N GLU A 102 -17.44 11.41 -4.59
CA GLU A 102 -18.43 12.37 -4.14
C GLU A 102 -18.67 13.46 -5.19
N ALA A 103 -17.61 13.83 -5.94
CA ALA A 103 -17.73 14.72 -7.09
C ALA A 103 -18.62 14.11 -8.19
N SER A 104 -18.50 12.81 -8.46
CA SER A 104 -19.22 12.15 -9.56
C SER A 104 -20.74 12.02 -9.36
N TRP A 105 -21.25 12.16 -8.13
CA TRP A 105 -22.66 11.87 -7.78
C TRP A 105 -23.58 13.11 -7.81
N SER A 106 -23.19 14.21 -8.48
CA SER A 106 -23.93 15.48 -8.50
C SER A 106 -24.31 16.03 -7.10
N THR A 107 -23.65 15.54 -6.04
CA THR A 107 -23.86 15.97 -4.64
C THR A 107 -23.29 17.36 -4.35
N LEU A 108 -22.73 18.05 -5.35
CA LEU A 108 -22.38 19.48 -5.32
C LEU A 108 -23.53 20.35 -4.78
N ARG A 109 -24.79 20.03 -5.13
CA ARG A 109 -25.99 20.70 -4.60
C ARG A 109 -26.18 20.54 -3.08
N TYR A 110 -25.75 19.42 -2.51
CA TYR A 110 -25.83 19.16 -1.06
C TYR A 110 -24.68 19.82 -0.29
N LEU A 111 -23.50 19.97 -0.92
CA LEU A 111 -22.34 20.65 -0.32
C LEU A 111 -22.50 22.18 -0.27
N LEU A 112 -23.29 22.78 -1.17
CA LEU A 112 -23.63 24.21 -1.10
C LEU A 112 -24.62 24.57 0.01
N ALA A 113 -25.26 23.58 0.66
CA ALA A 113 -26.20 23.81 1.76
C ALA A 113 -25.58 23.64 3.16
N SER A 114 -24.36 23.10 3.28
CA SER A 114 -23.71 22.85 4.57
C SER A 114 -22.54 23.82 4.82
N PRO A 115 -22.54 24.62 5.90
CA PRO A 115 -21.48 25.61 6.17
C PRO A 115 -20.16 24.98 6.68
N VAL A 116 -19.53 24.10 5.90
CA VAL A 116 -18.24 23.48 6.25
C VAL A 116 -17.12 24.06 5.38
N PRO A 117 -16.01 24.55 5.96
CA PRO A 117 -14.88 25.05 5.18
C PRO A 117 -14.26 23.92 4.33
N ARG A 118 -14.11 24.18 3.02
CA ARG A 118 -13.66 23.20 2.00
C ARG A 118 -12.38 22.46 2.37
N THR A 119 -11.38 23.20 2.86
CA THR A 119 -10.09 22.65 3.30
C THR A 119 -10.24 21.65 4.45
N ARG A 120 -11.18 21.90 5.38
CA ARG A 120 -11.38 21.03 6.53
C ARG A 120 -12.00 19.69 6.13
N LEU A 121 -12.99 19.73 5.23
CA LEU A 121 -13.60 18.53 4.68
C LEU A 121 -12.55 17.66 3.98
N LEU A 122 -11.68 18.27 3.19
CA LEU A 122 -10.63 17.54 2.48
C LEU A 122 -9.59 16.94 3.42
N ILE A 123 -9.19 17.66 4.49
CA ILE A 123 -8.28 17.12 5.51
C ILE A 123 -8.92 15.93 6.26
N GLN A 124 -10.21 15.98 6.57
CA GLN A 124 -10.90 14.85 7.20
C GLN A 124 -10.90 13.62 6.28
N LYS A 125 -11.18 13.80 4.99
CA LYS A 125 -11.11 12.73 3.98
C LYS A 125 -9.73 12.12 3.87
N MET A 126 -8.71 12.97 3.80
CA MET A 126 -7.31 12.55 3.76
C MET A 126 -6.95 11.71 4.99
N LYS A 127 -7.38 12.12 6.19
CA LYS A 127 -7.16 11.34 7.41
C LYS A 127 -7.85 9.98 7.35
N VAL A 128 -9.11 9.93 6.92
CA VAL A 128 -9.85 8.66 6.83
C VAL A 128 -9.21 7.73 5.79
N SER A 129 -8.85 8.24 4.61
CA SER A 129 -8.22 7.45 3.54
C SER A 129 -6.86 6.89 3.94
N LEU A 130 -6.04 7.71 4.62
CA LEU A 130 -4.76 7.27 5.20
C LEU A 130 -4.97 6.20 6.25
N THR A 131 -5.99 6.32 7.11
CA THR A 131 -6.25 5.27 8.11
C THR A 131 -6.74 3.96 7.51
N LEU A 132 -7.57 3.99 6.46
CA LEU A 132 -7.93 2.76 5.73
C LEU A 132 -6.72 2.14 5.04
N SER A 133 -5.87 2.97 4.44
CA SER A 133 -4.62 2.51 3.83
C SER A 133 -3.68 1.87 4.85
N ALA A 134 -3.53 2.47 6.03
CA ALA A 134 -2.72 1.93 7.12
C ALA A 134 -3.28 0.58 7.62
N ILE A 135 -4.61 0.46 7.77
CA ILE A 135 -5.24 -0.82 8.12
C ILE A 135 -4.96 -1.88 7.05
N ALA A 136 -4.99 -1.52 5.76
CA ALA A 136 -4.69 -2.45 4.68
C ALA A 136 -3.23 -2.93 4.68
N VAL A 137 -2.29 -2.01 4.96
CA VAL A 137 -0.86 -2.37 5.09
C VAL A 137 -0.63 -3.29 6.29
N LEU A 138 -1.39 -3.13 7.39
CA LEU A 138 -1.29 -3.98 8.57
C LEU A 138 -2.00 -5.33 8.41
N ILE A 139 -3.16 -5.37 7.76
CA ILE A 139 -3.93 -6.61 7.61
C ILE A 139 -3.18 -7.64 6.75
N MET A 140 -2.36 -7.16 5.81
CA MET A 140 -1.57 -8.01 4.91
C MET A 140 -0.57 -8.92 5.68
N PRO A 141 0.40 -8.41 6.47
CA PRO A 141 1.32 -9.25 7.23
C PRO A 141 0.62 -10.06 8.33
N ILE A 142 -0.44 -9.53 8.95
CA ILE A 142 -1.20 -10.26 9.98
C ILE A 142 -1.88 -11.49 9.37
N SER A 143 -2.58 -11.31 8.25
CA SER A 143 -3.25 -12.43 7.57
C SER A 143 -2.25 -13.43 6.99
N ALA A 144 -1.15 -12.95 6.41
CA ALA A 144 -0.08 -13.82 5.93
C ALA A 144 0.55 -14.63 7.07
N TRP A 145 0.75 -14.04 8.24
CA TRP A 145 1.24 -14.77 9.41
C TRP A 145 0.25 -15.85 9.85
N ILE A 146 -1.04 -15.50 10.01
CA ILE A 146 -2.08 -16.46 10.42
C ILE A 146 -2.16 -17.63 9.43
N VAL A 147 -2.29 -17.34 8.13
CA VAL A 147 -2.35 -18.36 7.09
C VAL A 147 -1.06 -19.18 7.05
N GLY A 148 0.09 -18.52 7.17
CA GLY A 148 1.40 -19.17 7.20
C GLY A 148 1.56 -20.12 8.40
N THR A 149 1.07 -19.73 9.58
CA THR A 149 1.10 -20.61 10.77
C THR A 149 0.20 -21.83 10.60
N ILE A 150 -0.98 -21.69 9.98
CA ILE A 150 -1.91 -22.79 9.73
C ILE A 150 -1.37 -23.74 8.65
N ALA A 151 -0.74 -23.20 7.60
CA ALA A 151 -0.28 -23.99 6.46
C ALA A 151 1.10 -24.62 6.66
N PHE A 152 2.05 -23.89 7.26
CA PHE A 152 3.48 -24.24 7.29
C PHE A 152 4.07 -24.31 8.71
N GLY A 153 3.32 -23.90 9.74
CA GLY A 153 3.76 -23.92 11.14
C GLY A 153 4.67 -22.74 11.53
N THR A 154 5.18 -22.79 12.76
CA THR A 154 5.89 -21.70 13.46
C THR A 154 7.41 -21.86 13.49
N LYS A 155 8.01 -22.25 12.36
CA LYS A 155 9.47 -22.36 12.24
C LYS A 155 10.15 -20.98 12.21
N PRO A 156 11.41 -20.88 12.69
CA PRO A 156 12.20 -19.65 12.67
C PRO A 156 12.38 -19.09 11.25
N LEU A 157 12.51 -17.77 11.15
CA LEU A 157 12.74 -17.06 9.90
C LEU A 157 14.11 -17.46 9.35
N GLN A 158 14.14 -17.92 8.09
CA GLN A 158 15.37 -18.22 7.38
C GLN A 158 15.51 -17.26 6.21
N THR A 159 16.60 -16.53 6.20
CA THR A 159 16.87 -15.57 5.13
C THR A 159 17.46 -16.27 3.91
N PRO A 160 17.30 -15.68 2.72
CA PRO A 160 18.00 -16.15 1.52
C PRO A 160 19.53 -16.15 1.66
N LEU A 161 20.06 -15.39 2.63
CA LEU A 161 21.47 -15.27 2.99
C LEU A 161 21.94 -16.37 3.97
N GLY A 162 21.07 -17.33 4.33
CA GLY A 162 21.39 -18.44 5.23
C GLY A 162 21.35 -18.10 6.73
N ALA A 163 21.08 -16.85 7.10
CA ALA A 163 20.89 -16.47 8.51
C ALA A 163 19.53 -16.95 9.01
N THR A 164 19.51 -17.51 10.23
CA THR A 164 18.28 -17.94 10.90
C THR A 164 18.00 -17.04 12.10
N PHE A 165 16.74 -16.60 12.23
CA PHE A 165 16.29 -15.73 13.31
C PHE A 165 15.18 -16.38 14.11
N THR A 166 15.21 -16.20 15.43
CA THR A 166 14.14 -16.62 16.32
C THR A 166 12.83 -15.89 15.99
N ASN A 167 11.69 -16.48 16.34
CA ASN A 167 10.36 -15.91 16.03
C ASN A 167 10.16 -14.50 16.60
N SER A 168 10.77 -14.18 17.75
CA SER A 168 10.71 -12.83 18.34
C SER A 168 11.41 -11.79 17.46
N VAL A 169 12.62 -12.09 16.99
CA VAL A 169 13.37 -11.21 16.09
C VAL A 169 12.65 -11.10 14.74
N ALA A 170 12.14 -12.21 14.21
CA ALA A 170 11.38 -12.23 12.96
C ALA A 170 10.17 -11.28 12.99
N LEU A 171 9.41 -11.28 14.09
CA LEU A 171 8.25 -10.40 14.25
C LEU A 171 8.65 -8.92 14.28
N SER A 172 9.76 -8.60 14.95
CA SER A 172 10.30 -7.22 14.94
C SER A 172 10.76 -6.78 13.55
N ARG A 173 11.37 -7.68 12.77
CA ARG A 173 11.80 -7.40 11.39
C ARG A 173 10.60 -7.18 10.47
N ILE A 174 9.56 -8.01 10.56
CA ILE A 174 8.32 -7.84 9.81
C ILE A 174 7.65 -6.51 10.17
N ALA A 175 7.66 -6.11 11.44
CA ALA A 175 7.14 -4.81 11.87
C ALA A 175 7.93 -3.64 11.23
N ILE A 176 9.27 -3.72 11.18
CA ILE A 176 10.12 -2.72 10.51
C ILE A 176 9.79 -2.65 9.01
N MET A 177 9.70 -3.80 8.33
CA MET A 177 9.35 -3.85 6.89
C MET A 177 7.98 -3.24 6.63
N THR A 178 6.99 -3.59 7.45
CA THR A 178 5.62 -3.07 7.33
C THR A 178 5.58 -1.56 7.56
N GLY A 179 6.34 -1.06 8.53
CA GLY A 179 6.48 0.38 8.80
C GLY A 179 7.13 1.12 7.63
N TYR A 180 8.21 0.57 7.08
CA TYR A 180 8.86 1.12 5.90
C TYR A 180 7.93 1.14 4.69
N LEU A 181 7.23 0.03 4.42
CA LEU A 181 6.23 -0.06 3.35
C LEU A 181 5.13 0.99 3.50
N ALA A 182 4.62 1.19 4.72
CA ALA A 182 3.62 2.22 4.99
C ALA A 182 4.10 3.62 4.59
N ILE A 183 5.37 3.95 4.89
CA ILE A 183 5.99 5.24 4.50
C ILE A 183 6.20 5.30 2.98
N SER A 184 6.74 4.24 2.38
CA SER A 184 6.98 4.18 0.94
C SER A 184 5.69 4.38 0.13
N LEU A 185 4.58 3.86 0.62
CA LEU A 185 3.28 3.94 -0.04
C LEU A 185 2.59 5.31 0.14
N LEU A 186 3.13 6.22 0.96
CA LEU A 186 2.63 7.59 1.07
C LEU A 186 2.75 8.36 -0.25
N PHE A 187 3.79 8.08 -1.04
CA PHE A 187 3.95 8.65 -2.37
C PHE A 187 2.76 8.29 -3.27
N VAL A 188 2.42 7.00 -3.35
CA VAL A 188 1.29 6.48 -4.13
C VAL A 188 -0.03 7.02 -3.59
N ALA A 189 -0.19 7.07 -2.27
CA ALA A 189 -1.37 7.61 -1.60
C ALA A 189 -1.58 9.09 -1.95
N GLY A 190 -0.53 9.91 -1.86
CA GLY A 190 -0.55 11.32 -2.23
C GLY A 190 -0.84 11.54 -3.71
N LEU A 191 -0.26 10.72 -4.58
CA LEU A 191 -0.48 10.78 -6.03
C LEU A 191 -1.94 10.46 -6.38
N ALA A 192 -2.48 9.36 -5.86
CA ALA A 192 -3.88 8.98 -6.06
C ALA A 192 -4.85 10.03 -5.51
N PHE A 193 -4.55 10.58 -4.33
CA PHE A 193 -5.37 11.64 -3.73
C PHE A 193 -5.35 12.92 -4.55
N TYR A 194 -4.18 13.32 -5.05
CA TYR A 194 -4.03 14.48 -5.93
C TYR A 194 -4.83 14.33 -7.23
N LEU A 195 -4.78 13.16 -7.85
CA LEU A 195 -5.59 12.85 -9.03
C LEU A 195 -7.09 12.81 -8.71
N SER A 196 -7.48 12.33 -7.52
CA SER A 196 -8.86 12.34 -7.04
C SER A 196 -9.47 13.74 -6.99
N VAL A 197 -8.67 14.76 -6.67
CA VAL A 197 -9.10 16.17 -6.65
C VAL A 197 -9.21 16.75 -8.07
N ARG A 198 -8.40 16.25 -9.01
CA ARG A 198 -8.36 16.73 -10.40
C ARG A 198 -9.44 16.12 -11.28
N THR A 199 -9.89 14.91 -10.97
CA THR A 199 -10.76 14.12 -11.83
C THR A 199 -12.04 13.74 -11.11
N ASP A 200 -13.19 13.96 -11.76
CA ASP A 200 -14.50 13.62 -11.18
C ASP A 200 -14.88 12.15 -11.45
N ALA A 201 -14.07 11.41 -12.22
CA ALA A 201 -14.20 9.99 -12.46
C ALA A 201 -13.31 9.18 -11.50
N PRO A 202 -13.88 8.45 -10.51
CA PRO A 202 -13.08 7.74 -9.49
C PRO A 202 -12.22 6.64 -10.06
N LEU A 203 -12.74 5.92 -11.07
CA LEU A 203 -12.00 4.87 -11.77
C LEU A 203 -10.80 5.44 -12.52
N GLY A 204 -10.93 6.64 -13.09
CA GLY A 204 -9.84 7.33 -13.78
C GLY A 204 -8.72 7.74 -12.81
N ALA A 205 -9.06 8.35 -11.67
CA ALA A 205 -8.07 8.76 -10.68
C ALA A 205 -7.24 7.58 -10.15
N VAL A 206 -7.91 6.48 -9.80
CA VAL A 206 -7.24 5.26 -9.30
C VAL A 206 -6.40 4.62 -10.40
N GLY A 207 -6.96 4.42 -11.60
CA GLY A 207 -6.28 3.77 -12.72
C GLY A 207 -5.02 4.51 -13.16
N VAL A 208 -5.07 5.84 -13.24
CA VAL A 208 -3.90 6.66 -13.59
C VAL A 208 -2.84 6.61 -12.48
N ALA A 209 -3.24 6.61 -11.20
CA ALA A 209 -2.29 6.52 -10.11
C ALA A 209 -1.51 5.19 -10.10
N VAL A 210 -2.23 4.09 -10.31
CA VAL A 210 -1.63 2.76 -10.43
C VAL A 210 -0.78 2.67 -11.70
N GLY A 211 -1.27 3.19 -12.83
CA GLY A 211 -0.53 3.22 -14.10
C GLY A 211 0.80 3.97 -14.00
N ILE A 212 0.80 5.16 -13.39
CA ILE A 212 2.04 5.92 -13.13
C ILE A 212 2.98 5.11 -12.23
N SER A 213 2.46 4.50 -11.17
CA SER A 213 3.27 3.67 -10.27
C SER A 213 3.92 2.49 -11.01
N ILE A 214 3.18 1.82 -11.91
CA ILE A 214 3.71 0.74 -12.75
C ILE A 214 4.78 1.27 -13.71
N LEU A 215 4.53 2.39 -14.39
CA LEU A 215 5.52 3.01 -15.29
C LEU A 215 6.81 3.38 -14.56
N LEU A 216 6.72 3.89 -13.32
CA LEU A 216 7.89 4.18 -12.50
C LEU A 216 8.66 2.91 -12.11
N ASN A 217 7.97 1.81 -11.79
CA ASN A 217 8.63 0.52 -11.54
C ASN A 217 9.32 -0.02 -12.81
N ILE A 218 8.68 0.12 -13.98
CA ILE A 218 9.29 -0.29 -15.26
C ILE A 218 10.53 0.56 -15.54
N LEU A 219 10.44 1.88 -15.32
CA LEU A 219 11.55 2.80 -15.53
C LEU A 219 12.72 2.49 -14.60
N ASP A 220 12.43 2.13 -13.35
CA ASP A 220 13.42 1.71 -12.37
C ASP A 220 14.14 0.40 -12.75
N ALA A 221 13.43 -0.53 -13.40
CA ALA A 221 14.01 -1.78 -13.90
C ALA A 221 15.01 -1.57 -15.06
N ILE A 222 14.97 -0.42 -15.74
CA ILE A 222 15.88 -0.11 -16.85
C ILE A 222 17.22 0.37 -16.29
N THR A 223 18.19 -0.54 -16.18
CA THR A 223 19.55 -0.23 -15.67
C THR A 223 20.30 0.80 -16.52
N ALA A 224 19.94 0.94 -17.80
CA ALA A 224 20.54 1.91 -18.72
C ALA A 224 20.26 3.38 -18.33
N LEU A 225 19.28 3.66 -17.48
CA LEU A 225 18.98 5.01 -17.00
C LEU A 225 20.03 5.59 -16.05
N GLY A 226 20.96 4.76 -15.55
CA GLY A 226 22.03 5.20 -14.67
C GLY A 226 21.51 5.88 -13.40
N SER A 227 22.09 7.03 -13.05
CA SER A 227 21.80 7.77 -11.81
C SER A 227 20.40 8.38 -11.73
N ILE A 228 19.67 8.47 -12.85
CA ILE A 228 18.31 9.04 -12.87
C ILE A 228 17.34 8.17 -12.06
N ARG A 229 17.56 6.84 -12.02
CA ARG A 229 16.70 5.93 -11.24
C ARG A 229 16.75 6.24 -9.73
N GLU A 230 17.89 6.73 -9.24
CA GLU A 230 18.09 7.00 -7.81
C GLU A 230 17.24 8.18 -7.30
N TRP A 231 16.68 8.97 -8.22
CA TRP A 231 15.76 10.06 -7.94
C TRP A 231 14.29 9.64 -7.95
N LEU A 232 13.98 8.40 -8.40
CA LEU A 232 12.62 7.89 -8.41
C LEU A 232 12.23 7.46 -6.99
N PRO A 233 11.10 7.95 -6.42
CA PRO A 233 10.64 7.49 -5.11
C PRO A 233 10.42 5.98 -5.04
N VAL A 234 10.07 5.37 -6.17
CA VAL A 234 9.82 3.92 -6.30
C VAL A 234 11.11 3.08 -6.24
N HIS A 235 12.27 3.66 -6.55
CA HIS A 235 13.57 2.95 -6.53
C HIS A 235 13.85 2.31 -5.16
N TYR A 236 13.49 3.02 -4.09
CA TYR A 236 13.73 2.55 -2.73
C TYR A 236 12.59 1.68 -2.18
N ALA A 237 11.57 1.36 -2.99
CA ALA A 237 10.39 0.62 -2.51
C ALA A 237 10.72 -0.78 -1.98
N PHE A 238 11.83 -1.38 -2.42
CA PHE A 238 12.31 -2.70 -1.97
C PHE A 238 13.44 -2.65 -0.93
N SER A 239 13.89 -1.47 -0.48
CA SER A 239 14.97 -1.38 0.53
C SER A 239 14.59 -1.95 1.90
N TRP A 240 13.31 -2.26 2.14
CA TRP A 240 12.91 -3.06 3.30
C TRP A 240 13.50 -4.48 3.31
N PHE A 241 13.97 -5.00 2.17
CA PHE A 241 14.71 -6.26 2.13
C PHE A 241 16.00 -6.21 2.95
N ASP A 242 16.62 -5.04 3.08
CA ASP A 242 17.84 -4.85 3.88
C ASP A 242 17.58 -5.12 5.37
N ALA A 243 16.32 -5.05 5.82
CA ALA A 243 15.94 -5.45 7.17
C ALA A 243 16.05 -6.97 7.42
N LEU A 244 16.14 -7.80 6.37
CA LEU A 244 16.43 -9.23 6.48
C LEU A 244 17.93 -9.52 6.63
N ALA A 245 18.82 -8.55 6.39
CA ALA A 245 20.25 -8.77 6.58
C ALA A 245 20.59 -9.04 8.07
N THR A 246 21.72 -9.71 8.30
CA THR A 246 22.25 -9.96 9.65
C THR A 246 22.48 -8.65 10.40
N THR A 247 23.04 -7.65 9.72
CA THR A 247 23.15 -6.26 10.16
C THR A 247 22.26 -5.38 9.29
N ILE A 248 21.34 -4.64 9.91
CA ILE A 248 20.47 -3.72 9.14
C ILE A 248 21.28 -2.50 8.71
N ASP A 249 21.31 -2.24 7.41
CA ASP A 249 21.72 -0.94 6.89
C ASP A 249 20.52 0.02 6.85
N TRP A 250 20.56 1.03 7.71
CA TRP A 250 19.51 2.05 7.80
C TRP A 250 19.69 3.18 6.80
N SER A 251 20.87 3.32 6.19
CA SER A 251 21.21 4.49 5.38
C SER A 251 20.32 4.61 4.14
N VAL A 252 20.19 3.51 3.38
CA VAL A 252 19.36 3.42 2.17
C VAL A 252 17.88 3.51 2.54
N MET A 253 17.46 2.85 3.62
CA MET A 253 16.08 2.89 4.10
C MET A 253 15.66 4.31 4.50
N ILE A 254 16.48 5.03 5.27
CA ILE A 254 16.15 6.41 5.69
C ILE A 254 16.08 7.33 4.45
N ARG A 255 17.01 7.17 3.50
CA ARG A 255 16.99 7.93 2.25
C ARG A 255 15.71 7.67 1.47
N GLY A 256 15.34 6.41 1.26
CA GLY A 256 14.10 6.04 0.58
C GLY A 256 12.83 6.53 1.28
N ALA A 257 12.76 6.34 2.59
CA ALA A 257 11.65 6.82 3.42
C ALA A 257 11.49 8.35 3.31
N SER A 258 12.61 9.09 3.32
CA SER A 258 12.59 10.55 3.20
C SER A 258 12.07 11.00 1.83
N PHE A 259 12.51 10.37 0.74
CA PHE A 259 12.02 10.70 -0.61
C PHE A 259 10.52 10.43 -0.76
N CYS A 260 10.04 9.27 -0.31
CA CYS A 260 8.63 8.90 -0.36
C CYS A 260 7.76 9.81 0.52
N PHE A 261 8.26 10.17 1.72
CA PHE A 261 7.55 11.06 2.63
C PHE A 261 7.46 12.49 2.08
N ILE A 262 8.58 13.04 1.58
CA ILE A 262 8.64 14.39 1.00
C ILE A 262 7.74 14.48 -0.23
N SER A 263 7.90 13.56 -1.19
CA SER A 263 7.10 13.54 -2.42
C SER A 263 5.62 13.33 -2.14
N GLY A 264 5.25 12.42 -1.22
CA GLY A 264 3.87 12.24 -0.78
C GLY A 264 3.28 13.50 -0.13
N THR A 265 4.04 14.15 0.75
CA THR A 265 3.61 15.40 1.42
C THR A 265 3.41 16.54 0.42
N ILE A 266 4.31 16.68 -0.55
CA ILE A 266 4.17 17.67 -1.63
C ILE A 266 2.89 17.42 -2.43
N LEU A 267 2.60 16.16 -2.79
CA LEU A 267 1.39 15.81 -3.53
C LEU A 267 0.10 16.10 -2.74
N TYR A 268 0.10 15.81 -1.43
CA TYR A 268 -1.01 16.19 -0.56
C TYR A 268 -1.16 17.71 -0.44
N ALA A 269 -0.06 18.46 -0.31
CA ALA A 269 -0.10 19.93 -0.27
C ALA A 269 -0.65 20.52 -1.58
N LEU A 270 -0.24 19.98 -2.73
CA LEU A 270 -0.77 20.34 -4.04
C LEU A 270 -2.27 20.02 -4.17
N ALA A 271 -2.71 18.89 -3.63
CA ALA A 271 -4.13 18.51 -3.61
C ALA A 271 -4.97 19.51 -2.79
N ILE A 272 -4.49 19.88 -1.60
CA ILE A 272 -5.13 20.86 -0.73
C ILE A 272 -5.19 22.23 -1.41
N ASN A 273 -4.08 22.71 -1.96
CA ASN A 273 -3.99 24.00 -2.64
C ASN A 273 -4.94 24.04 -3.85
N ARG A 274 -4.94 22.99 -4.66
CA ARG A 274 -5.84 22.91 -5.83
C ARG A 274 -7.30 22.92 -5.43
N PHE A 275 -7.70 22.18 -4.40
CA PHE A 275 -9.09 22.16 -3.94
C PHE A 275 -9.55 23.49 -3.34
N ALA A 276 -8.63 24.26 -2.75
CA ALA A 276 -8.94 25.59 -2.23
C ALA A 276 -9.23 26.61 -3.35
N HIS A 277 -8.54 26.49 -4.50
CA HIS A 277 -8.63 27.44 -5.62
C HIS A 277 -9.46 26.94 -6.81
N LYS A 278 -9.97 25.70 -6.78
CA LYS A 278 -10.80 25.17 -7.87
C LYS A 278 -12.18 25.82 -7.83
N ASP A 279 -12.52 26.53 -8.89
CA ASP A 279 -13.88 27.00 -9.13
C ASP A 279 -14.78 25.81 -9.45
N ILE A 280 -15.94 25.80 -8.79
CA ILE A 280 -16.92 24.73 -8.95
C ILE A 280 -17.78 25.09 -10.16
N THR A 281 -17.34 24.71 -11.36
CA THR A 281 -18.16 24.82 -12.57
C THR A 281 -18.78 23.46 -12.87
N SER A 282 -20.09 23.40 -12.59
CA SER A 282 -21.08 22.38 -13.01
C SER A 282 -21.08 21.04 -12.30
#